data_AF-A0A836TV09-F1
#
_entry.id   AF-A0A836TV09-F1
#
_cell.length_a   1.000
_cell.length_b   1.000
_cell.length_c   1.000
_cell.angle_alpha   90.00
_cell.angle_beta   90.00
_cell.angle_gamma   90.00
#
_symmetry.space_group_name_H-M   'P 1'
#
loop_
_entity.id
_entity.type
_entity.pdbx_description
1 polymer ?
#
loop_
_entity_poly.entity_id
_entity_poly.type
_entity_poly.pdbx_seq_one_letter_code
_entity_poly.pdbx_strand_id
1 'polypeptide(L)' 'LSNDEGIWACTMVGECSEVCPKHVDPAGAIQQYKLAGAADWWKSLITWKGT' A
#
# COMPACT_ATOMS: atom_id res chain seq x y z
N LEU A 1 5.04 3.99 -8.18
CA LEU A 1 4.47 3.42 -6.94
C LEU A 1 4.70 1.92 -6.84
N SER A 2 4.55 1.15 -7.94
CA SER A 2 4.78 -0.31 -7.96
C SER A 2 6.16 -0.72 -8.50
N ASN A 3 7.19 0.09 -8.25
CA ASN A 3 8.59 -0.27 -8.47
C ASN A 3 9.21 -0.85 -7.19
N ASP A 4 10.46 -1.30 -7.29
CA ASP A 4 11.27 -1.85 -6.20
C ASP A 4 11.51 -0.86 -5.06
N GLU A 5 11.58 0.44 -5.34
CA GLU A 5 11.65 1.52 -4.33
C GLU A 5 10.26 1.98 -3.83
N GLY A 6 9.20 1.28 -4.24
CA GLY A 6 7.81 1.65 -3.98
C GLY A 6 7.23 1.12 -2.67
N ILE A 7 5.91 1.27 -2.51
CA ILE A 7 5.19 0.86 -1.27
C ILE A 7 5.29 -0.64 -0.97
N TRP A 8 5.57 -1.46 -1.98
CA TRP A 8 5.68 -2.92 -1.84
C TRP A 8 6.98 -3.37 -1.18
N ALA A 9 8.00 -2.51 -1.14
CA ALA A 9 9.23 -2.76 -0.39
C ALA A 9 9.01 -2.75 1.13
N CYS A 10 7.96 -2.07 1.61
CA CYS A 10 7.62 -2.04 3.03
C CYS A 10 7.17 -3.44 3.49
N THR A 11 7.89 -4.05 4.43
CA THR A 11 7.58 -5.38 5.00
C THR A 11 6.68 -5.31 6.25
N MET A 12 6.08 -4.15 6.52
CA MET A 12 5.17 -3.93 7.66
C MET A 12 5.84 -4.17 9.03
N VAL A 13 7.10 -3.71 9.21
CA VAL A 13 7.78 -3.75 10.52
C VAL A 13 7.12 -2.80 11.52
N GLY A 14 6.72 -1.60 11.10
CA GLY A 14 5.96 -0.65 11.92
C GLY A 14 6.79 0.40 12.68
N GLU A 15 8.12 0.27 12.74
CA GLU A 15 9.02 1.20 13.46
C GLU A 15 8.77 2.67 13.09
N CYS A 16 8.52 2.96 11.80
CA CYS A 16 8.28 4.32 11.33
C CYS A 16 7.07 5.01 11.97
N SER A 17 6.07 4.23 12.42
CA SER A 17 4.93 4.75 13.16
C SER A 17 5.23 4.87 14.66
N GLU A 18 6.01 3.95 15.23
CA GLU A 18 6.41 3.99 16.64
C GLU A 18 7.28 5.22 16.95
N VAL A 19 8.25 5.52 16.08
CA VAL A 19 9.22 6.60 16.32
C VAL A 19 8.75 7.97 15.81
N CYS A 20 7.57 8.07 15.20
CA CYS A 20 7.17 9.31 14.55
C CYS A 20 6.91 10.42 15.59
N PRO A 21 7.74 11.48 15.65
CA PRO A 21 7.63 12.53 16.67
C PRO A 21 6.42 13.46 16.45
N LYS A 22 5.73 13.28 15.33
CA LYS A 22 4.53 14.03 14.95
C LYS A 22 3.25 13.22 15.14
N HIS A 23 3.35 12.01 15.72
CA HIS A 23 2.22 11.11 15.92
C HIS A 23 1.43 10.85 14.62
N VAL A 24 2.15 10.79 13.51
CA VAL A 24 1.61 10.31 12.22
C VAL A 24 1.76 8.80 12.21
N ASP A 25 0.91 8.11 11.45
CA ASP A 25 1.01 6.68 11.19
C ASP A 25 1.42 6.40 9.73
N PRO A 26 2.73 6.51 9.38
CA PRO A 26 3.21 6.17 8.05
C PRO A 26 2.96 4.71 7.67
N ALA A 27 3.12 3.77 8.60
CA ALA A 27 2.90 2.35 8.32
C ALA A 27 1.44 2.09 7.92
N GLY A 28 0.48 2.66 8.65
CA GLY A 28 -0.94 2.59 8.32
C GLY A 28 -1.25 3.19 6.96
N ALA A 29 -0.71 4.37 6.64
CA ALA A 29 -0.89 4.99 5.33
C ALA A 29 -0.36 4.12 4.18
N ILE A 30 0.83 3.52 4.34
CA ILE A 30 1.39 2.59 3.34
C ILE A 30 0.48 1.39 3.14
N GLN A 31 -0.05 0.80 4.22
CA GLN A 31 -0.94 -0.35 4.13
C GLN A 31 -2.29 -0.01 3.47
N GLN A 32 -2.83 1.20 3.70
CA GLN A 32 -4.01 1.69 2.98
C GLN A 32 -3.76 1.76 1.47
N TYR A 33 -2.58 2.25 1.04
CA TYR A 33 -2.22 2.27 -0.39
C TYR A 33 -2.07 0.87 -0.99
N LYS A 34 -1.50 -0.09 -0.25
CA LYS A 34 -1.44 -1.49 -0.69
C LYS A 34 -2.83 -2.07 -0.89
N LEU A 35 -3.75 -1.82 0.04
CA LEU A 35 -5.14 -2.27 -0.07
C LEU A 35 -5.86 -1.64 -1.27
N ALA A 36 -5.71 -0.33 -1.47
CA ALA A 36 -6.29 0.35 -2.62
C ALA A 36 -5.72 -0.21 -3.94
N GLY A 37 -4.40 -0.36 -4.04
CA GLY A 37 -3.74 -0.93 -5.22
C GLY A 37 -4.16 -2.38 -5.49
N ALA A 38 -4.27 -3.21 -4.46
CA ALA A 38 -4.76 -4.59 -4.60
C ALA A 38 -6.23 -4.64 -5.04
N ALA A 39 -7.07 -3.75 -4.50
CA ALA A 39 -8.47 -3.64 -4.90
C ALA A 39 -8.61 -3.19 -6.36
N ASP A 40 -7.81 -2.24 -6.82
CA ASP A 40 -7.85 -1.77 -8.20
C ASP A 40 -7.31 -2.80 -9.20
N TRP A 41 -6.25 -3.53 -8.83
CA TRP A 41 -5.79 -4.70 -9.58
C TRP A 41 -6.86 -5.79 -9.65
N TRP A 42 -7.55 -6.08 -8.54
CA TRP A 42 -8.63 -7.06 -8.52
C TRP A 42 -9.82 -6.62 -9.38
N LYS A 43 -10.23 -5.36 -9.27
CA LYS A 43 -11.26 -4.78 -10.13
C LYS A 43 -10.88 -4.91 -11.59
N SER A 44 -9.64 -4.58 -11.98
CA SER A 44 -9.23 -4.68 -13.37
C SER A 44 -9.36 -6.09 -13.91
N LEU A 45 -9.05 -7.13 -13.11
CA LEU A 45 -9.24 -8.52 -13.51
C LEU A 45 -10.70 -8.91 -13.71
N ILE A 46 -11.63 -8.40 -12.88
CA ILE A 46 -13.05 -8.73 -12.98
C ILE A 46 -13.76 -7.89 -14.05
N THR A 47 -13.39 -6.61 -14.19
CA THR A 47 -13.98 -5.73 -15.19
C THR A 47 -13.43 -5.98 -16.60
N TRP A 48 -12.21 -6.53 -16.73
CA TRP A 48 -11.61 -6.98 -17.99
C TRP A 48 -12.12 -8.35 -18.45
N LYS A 49 -13.42 -8.62 -18.30
CA LYS A 49 -14.07 -9.85 -18.81
C LYS A 49 -14.96 -9.55 -20.03
N GLY A 50 -14.57 -8.60 -20.89
CA GLY A 50 -15.48 -8.08 -21.92
C GLY A 50 -14.90 -7.25 -23.07
N THR A 51 -13.69 -7.54 -23.53
CA THR A 51 -13.26 -7.30 -24.93
C THR A 51 -12.52 -8.54 -25.41
#